data_AF-Q6MNA6-F1
#
_entry.id   AF-Q6MNA6-F1
#
_cell.length_a   1.000
_cell.length_b   1.000
_cell.length_c   1.000
_cell.angle_alpha   90.00
_cell.angle_beta   90.00
_cell.angle_gamma   90.00
#
_symmetry.space_group_name_H-M   'P 1'
#
loop_
_entity.id
_entity.type
_entity.pdbx_description
1 polymer ?
#
loop_
_entity_poly.entity_id
_entity_poly.type
_entity_poly.pdbx_seq_one_letter_code
_entity_poly.pdbx_strand_id
1 'polypeptide(L)'
;MKYSRILLAMTTMVLSTAASAACDHETTEIAATYGSRSDFPSSPVLAGTLLAGEIRKGAQGQIGPFHQDVYLYINNGSFHSGWFQEAFALDLECKLKGYTLLYSE
;
A
#
# COMPACT_ATOMS: atom_id res chain seq x y z
N MET A 1 -18.11 4.89 46.25
CA MET A 1 -17.25 5.41 45.16
C MET A 1 -17.02 4.30 44.13
N LYS A 2 -17.81 4.25 43.05
CA LYS A 2 -17.79 3.17 42.04
C LYS A 2 -17.92 3.75 40.61
N TYR A 3 -17.03 4.66 40.20
CA TYR A 3 -17.03 5.18 38.82
C TYR A 3 -15.60 5.43 38.28
N SER A 4 -14.61 4.64 38.71
CA SER A 4 -13.19 4.89 38.37
C SER A 4 -12.52 3.72 37.65
N ARG A 5 -13.25 2.98 36.81
CA ARG A 5 -12.66 1.91 35.98
C ARG A 5 -13.08 1.90 34.50
N ILE A 6 -14.07 2.72 34.11
CA ILE A 6 -14.57 2.73 32.73
C ILE A 6 -13.78 3.69 31.83
N LEU A 7 -13.10 4.69 32.39
CA LEU A 7 -12.35 5.68 31.60
C LEU A 7 -11.05 5.17 30.95
N LEU A 8 -10.52 4.01 31.35
CA LEU A 8 -9.23 3.52 30.85
C LEU A 8 -9.33 2.63 29.61
N ALA A 9 -10.53 2.18 29.24
CA ALA A 9 -10.73 1.29 28.08
C ALA A 9 -11.03 2.04 26.77
N MET A 10 -11.33 3.35 26.85
CA MET A 10 -11.78 4.13 25.68
C MET A 10 -10.63 4.84 24.95
N THR A 11 -9.45 4.97 25.56
CA THR A 11 -8.28 5.66 24.98
C THR A 11 -7.43 4.78 24.08
N THR A 12 -7.54 3.45 24.14
CA THR A 12 -6.71 2.53 23.34
C THR A 12 -7.25 2.26 21.93
N MET A 13 -8.48 2.67 21.62
CA MET A 13 -9.11 2.32 20.34
C MET A 13 -8.88 3.32 19.21
N VAL A 14 -8.25 4.48 19.49
CA VAL A 14 -8.10 5.58 18.53
C VAL A 14 -6.74 5.56 17.79
N LEU A 15 -5.77 4.73 18.19
CA LEU A 15 -4.43 4.77 17.59
C LEU A 15 -4.27 3.93 16.30
N SER A 16 -5.18 3.01 16.00
CA SER A 16 -4.98 2.05 14.90
C SER A 16 -5.31 2.60 13.51
N THR A 17 -6.10 3.66 13.41
CA THR A 17 -6.53 4.21 12.09
C THR A 17 -5.60 5.28 11.53
N ALA A 18 -4.62 5.75 12.32
CA ALA A 18 -3.70 6.80 11.86
C ALA A 18 -2.55 6.29 10.99
N ALA A 19 -2.20 4.99 11.11
CA ALA A 19 -1.02 4.44 10.44
C ALA A 19 -1.23 4.20 8.93
N SER A 20 -2.45 3.83 8.50
CA SER A 20 -2.73 3.58 7.08
C SER A 20 -2.96 4.86 6.28
N ALA A 21 -3.51 5.91 6.92
CA ALA A 21 -3.70 7.22 6.28
C ALA A 21 -2.39 8.00 6.08
N ALA A 22 -1.31 7.58 6.76
CA ALA A 22 0.00 8.21 6.61
C ALA A 22 0.57 7.89 5.21
N CYS A 23 0.61 6.62 4.82
CA CYS A 23 1.38 6.18 3.64
C CYS A 23 0.79 6.58 2.28
N ASP A 24 -0.42 7.13 2.23
CA ASP A 24 -1.07 7.52 0.96
C ASP A 24 -0.30 8.65 0.26
N HIS A 25 0.24 9.60 1.04
CA HIS A 25 1.05 10.68 0.50
C HIS A 25 2.40 10.15 -0.03
N GLU A 26 3.13 9.36 0.76
CA GLU A 26 4.41 8.77 0.35
C GLU A 26 4.24 7.87 -0.87
N THR A 27 3.15 7.09 -0.95
CA THR A 27 2.95 6.17 -2.08
C THR A 27 2.76 6.93 -3.39
N THR A 28 2.14 8.11 -3.37
CA THR A 28 2.01 8.94 -4.58
C THR A 28 3.37 9.41 -5.07
N GLU A 29 4.25 9.86 -4.18
CA GLU A 29 5.63 10.25 -4.52
C GLU A 29 6.48 9.07 -4.99
N ILE A 30 6.31 7.90 -4.35
CA ILE A 30 6.95 6.64 -4.75
C ILE A 30 6.52 6.26 -6.16
N ALA A 31 5.22 6.31 -6.48
CA ALA A 31 4.72 5.97 -7.81
C ALA A 31 5.23 6.95 -8.88
N ALA A 32 5.37 8.24 -8.54
CA ALA A 32 5.98 9.21 -9.45
C ALA A 32 7.49 8.95 -9.67
N THR A 33 8.19 8.39 -8.69
CA THR A 33 9.64 8.15 -8.73
C THR A 33 10.02 6.81 -9.35
N TYR A 34 9.29 5.75 -9.01
CA TYR A 34 9.62 4.36 -9.35
C TYR A 34 8.61 3.69 -10.28
N GLY A 35 7.37 4.20 -10.31
CA GLY A 35 6.28 3.64 -11.09
C GLY A 35 6.44 3.86 -12.58
N SER A 36 5.58 3.18 -13.34
CA SER A 36 5.50 3.31 -14.78
C SER A 36 4.93 4.68 -15.16
N ARG A 37 5.45 5.27 -16.25
CA ARG A 37 4.92 6.54 -16.76
C ARG A 37 3.49 6.34 -17.26
N SER A 38 2.58 7.14 -16.74
CA SER A 38 1.17 7.17 -17.13
C SER A 38 0.82 8.48 -17.86
N ASP A 39 -0.15 8.42 -18.77
CA ASP A 39 -0.75 9.60 -19.42
C ASP A 39 -1.62 10.40 -18.44
N PHE A 40 -2.13 9.74 -17.39
CA PHE A 40 -2.86 10.36 -16.29
C PHE A 40 -2.02 10.36 -15.01
N PRO A 41 -2.25 11.30 -14.08
CA PRO A 41 -1.58 11.30 -12.78
C PRO A 41 -1.71 9.95 -12.08
N SER A 42 -0.59 9.39 -11.62
CA SER A 42 -0.59 8.17 -10.81
C SER A 42 -1.38 8.40 -9.52
N SER A 43 -2.28 7.46 -9.21
CA SER A 43 -3.08 7.50 -7.99
C SER A 43 -3.14 6.09 -7.40
N PRO A 44 -2.05 5.63 -6.75
CA PRO A 44 -2.02 4.34 -6.09
C PRO A 44 -3.06 4.29 -4.96
N VAL A 45 -3.73 3.15 -4.83
CA VAL A 45 -4.78 2.95 -3.82
C VAL A 45 -4.40 1.77 -2.93
N LEU A 46 -4.64 1.90 -1.63
CA LEU A 46 -4.41 0.81 -0.69
C LEU A 46 -5.34 -0.37 -1.03
N ALA A 47 -4.76 -1.48 -1.46
CA ALA A 47 -5.48 -2.71 -1.73
C ALA A 47 -5.60 -3.60 -0.48
N GLY A 48 -4.73 -3.40 0.51
CA GLY A 48 -4.79 -4.09 1.80
C GLY A 48 -3.41 -4.31 2.40
N THR A 49 -3.31 -5.27 3.30
CA THR A 49 -2.04 -5.73 3.87
C THR A 49 -1.67 -7.06 3.23
N LEU A 50 -0.44 -7.20 2.75
CA LEU A 50 0.13 -8.48 2.34
C LEU A 50 0.91 -9.03 3.53
N LEU A 51 0.50 -10.20 4.03
CA LEU A 51 1.10 -10.76 5.24
C LEU A 51 2.50 -11.33 4.95
N ALA A 52 3.33 -11.42 6.01
CA ALA A 52 4.65 -12.03 5.91
C ALA A 52 4.59 -13.43 5.27
N GLY A 53 5.43 -13.67 4.27
CA GLY A 53 5.46 -14.92 3.51
C GLY A 53 4.44 -15.03 2.37
N GLU A 54 3.46 -14.10 2.25
CA GLU A 54 2.50 -14.11 1.15
C GLU A 54 3.05 -13.47 -0.13
N ILE A 55 2.45 -13.86 -1.26
CA ILE A 55 2.81 -13.34 -2.59
C ILE A 55 1.54 -12.91 -3.29
N ARG A 56 1.54 -11.69 -3.83
CA ARG A 56 0.54 -11.24 -4.79
C ARG A 56 1.07 -11.48 -6.20
N LYS A 57 0.41 -12.36 -6.95
CA LYS A 57 0.72 -12.65 -8.36
C LYS A 57 -0.13 -11.82 -9.31
N GLY A 58 0.50 -11.28 -10.34
CA GLY A 58 -0.11 -10.72 -11.54
C GLY A 58 0.09 -11.66 -12.74
N ALA A 59 -0.33 -11.20 -13.92
CA ALA A 59 -0.12 -11.94 -15.16
C ALA A 59 1.35 -11.93 -15.61
N GLN A 60 2.09 -10.86 -15.30
CA GLN A 60 3.46 -10.64 -15.78
C GLN A 60 4.48 -10.49 -14.65
N GLY A 61 4.04 -10.37 -13.40
CA GLY A 61 4.94 -10.18 -12.26
C GLY A 61 4.34 -10.67 -10.95
N GLN A 62 5.12 -10.55 -9.88
CA GLN A 62 4.67 -10.86 -8.53
C GLN A 62 5.38 -9.97 -7.52
N ILE A 63 4.73 -9.70 -6.40
CA ILE A 63 5.30 -8.94 -5.29
C ILE A 63 5.21 -9.75 -3.99
N GLY A 64 6.31 -9.72 -3.22
CA GLY A 64 6.55 -10.64 -2.12
C GLY A 64 7.27 -11.94 -2.55
N PRO A 65 7.60 -12.83 -1.60
CA PRO A 65 7.26 -12.73 -0.19
C PRO A 65 8.16 -11.76 0.58
N PHE A 66 7.62 -11.18 1.65
CA PHE A 66 8.36 -10.31 2.57
C PHE A 66 8.50 -10.96 3.96
N HIS A 67 9.50 -10.52 4.73
CA HIS A 67 9.74 -11.03 6.09
C HIS A 67 8.78 -10.48 7.16
N GLN A 68 8.03 -9.42 6.84
CA GLN A 68 7.08 -8.76 7.70
C GLN A 68 5.85 -8.35 6.89
N ASP A 69 4.76 -8.02 7.57
CA ASP A 69 3.56 -7.48 6.96
C ASP A 69 3.86 -6.12 6.29
N VAL A 70 3.26 -5.90 5.13
CA VAL A 70 3.42 -4.68 4.34
C VAL A 70 2.07 -4.17 3.86
N TYR A 71 1.94 -2.85 3.74
CA TYR A 71 0.83 -2.24 3.00
C TYR A 71 1.04 -2.44 1.51
N LEU A 72 0.02 -2.98 0.84
CA LEU A 72 0.01 -3.22 -0.59
C LEU A 72 -0.83 -2.15 -1.27
N TYR A 73 -0.18 -1.33 -2.10
CA TYR A 73 -0.82 -0.35 -2.94
C TYR A 73 -0.84 -0.81 -4.38
N ILE A 74 -1.96 -0.60 -5.07
CA ILE A 74 -2.12 -0.89 -6.49
C ILE A 74 -2.33 0.42 -7.23
N ASN A 75 -1.53 0.63 -8.28
CA ASN A 75 -1.70 1.73 -9.20
C ASN A 75 -2.13 1.17 -10.56
N ASN A 76 -3.24 1.69 -11.07
CA ASN A 76 -3.67 1.42 -12.44
C ASN A 76 -3.41 2.67 -13.27
N GLY A 77 -2.74 2.52 -14.40
CA GLY A 77 -2.43 3.63 -15.29
C GLY A 77 -2.64 3.25 -16.74
N SER A 78 -2.41 4.23 -17.62
CA SER A 78 -2.49 4.04 -19.06
C SER A 78 -1.34 4.74 -19.76
N PHE A 79 -0.96 4.22 -20.91
CA PHE A 79 -0.18 4.94 -21.91
C PHE A 79 -1.00 5.00 -23.19
N HIS A 80 -0.55 5.78 -24.17
CA HIS A 80 -1.34 6.10 -25.37
C HIS A 80 -1.95 4.89 -26.09
N SER A 81 -1.33 3.72 -25.97
CA SER A 81 -1.73 2.46 -26.63
C SER A 81 -2.16 1.33 -25.70
N GLY A 82 -2.33 1.54 -24.39
CA GLY A 82 -2.65 0.44 -23.48
C GLY A 82 -2.78 0.83 -22.01
N TRP A 83 -2.92 -0.19 -21.17
CA TRP A 83 -3.13 -0.06 -19.72
C TRP A 83 -2.11 -0.87 -18.96
N PHE A 84 -1.83 -0.47 -17.73
CA PHE A 84 -0.99 -1.23 -16.83
C PHE A 84 -1.56 -1.27 -15.42
N GLN A 85 -1.16 -2.30 -14.68
CA GLN A 85 -1.34 -2.41 -13.25
C GLN A 85 -0.01 -2.74 -12.60
N GLU A 86 0.36 -1.95 -11.61
CA GLU A 86 1.58 -2.12 -10.83
C GLU A 86 1.27 -2.11 -9.34
N ALA A 87 2.19 -2.66 -8.56
CA ALA A 87 2.05 -2.80 -7.13
C ALA A 87 3.26 -2.24 -6.39
N PHE A 88 3.00 -1.59 -5.27
CA PHE A 88 3.99 -1.08 -4.33
C PHE A 88 3.74 -1.69 -2.96
N ALA A 89 4.79 -2.20 -2.33
CA ALA A 89 4.76 -2.73 -0.97
C ALA A 89 5.53 -1.79 -0.04
N LEU A 90 4.87 -1.26 0.97
CA LEU A 90 5.44 -0.35 1.96
C LEU A 90 5.43 -1.01 3.35
N ASP A 91 6.47 -0.78 4.16
CA ASP A 91 6.40 -1.15 5.58
C ASP A 91 5.46 -0.23 6.38
N LEU A 92 5.33 -0.52 7.68
CA LEU A 92 4.51 0.25 8.61
C LEU A 92 5.04 1.68 8.82
N GLU A 93 6.27 1.96 8.39
CA GLU A 93 6.89 3.28 8.35
C GLU A 93 6.83 3.94 6.97
N CYS A 94 5.97 3.43 6.08
CA CYS A 94 5.72 3.93 4.72
C CYS A 94 6.95 3.91 3.79
N LYS A 95 7.95 3.06 4.07
CA LYS A 95 9.13 2.89 3.23
C LYS A 95 8.92 1.78 2.22
N LEU A 96 9.28 2.06 0.96
CA LEU A 96 9.22 1.08 -0.12
C LEU A 96 10.07 -0.16 0.19
N LYS A 97 9.45 -1.34 0.18
CA LYS A 97 10.08 -2.65 0.28
C LYS A 97 10.14 -3.39 -1.05
N GLY A 98 9.19 -3.11 -1.92
CA GLY A 98 9.14 -3.75 -3.23
C GLY A 98 8.19 -3.03 -4.18
N TYR A 99 8.49 -3.19 -5.46
CA TYR A 99 7.68 -2.68 -6.57
C TYR A 99 7.70 -3.69 -7.70
N THR A 100 6.58 -3.84 -8.40
CA THR A 100 6.51 -4.67 -9.61
C THR A 100 5.38 -4.24 -10.52
N LEU A 101 5.54 -4.49 -11.81
CA LEU A 101 4.47 -4.47 -12.79
C LEU A 101 3.73 -5.82 -12.72
N LEU A 102 2.44 -5.80 -12.41
CA LEU A 102 1.61 -7.01 -12.38
C LEU A 102 1.04 -7.34 -13.76
N TYR A 103 0.83 -6.32 -14.58
CA TYR A 103 0.21 -6.41 -15.89
C TYR A 103 0.50 -5.18 -16.77
N SER A 104 0.67 -5.37 -18.07
CA SER A 104 0.58 -4.34 -19.10
C SER A 104 0.12 -4.91 -20.45
N GLU A 105 -0.66 -4.13 -21.19
CA GLU A 105 -1.12 -4.42 -22.58
C GLU A 105 -0.31 -3.71 -23.65
#